data_AF-A0A0J8QLU3-F1
#
_entry.id   AF-A0A0J8QLU3-F1
#
_cell.length_a   1.000
_cell.length_b   1.000
_cell.length_c   1.000
_cell.angle_alpha   90.00
_cell.angle_beta   90.00
_cell.angle_gamma   90.00
#
_symmetry.space_group_name_H-M   'P 1'
#
loop_
_entity.id
_entity.type
_entity.pdbx_description
1 polymer ?
#
loop_
_entity_poly.entity_id
_entity_poly.type
_entity_poly.pdbx_seq_one_letter_code
_entity_poly.pdbx_strand_id
1 'polypeptide(L)'
;MKAPLELPIVSLLALFPVFPLAQLDCTKIVVDAKTWDVSKLGGPHSVYNVVDHPPSVINTTYTLDLCKPLPKNSQCPSGTYGRRLRSDDKGTLKNRKAFSSRAMEKLTRSMY
;
A
#
# COMPACT_ATOMS: atom_id res chain seq x y z
N MET A 1 -13.67 -36.27 -48.11
CA MET A 1 -12.50 -35.48 -47.67
C MET A 1 -12.99 -34.35 -46.78
N LYS A 2 -12.90 -34.46 -45.45
CA LYS A 2 -13.06 -33.31 -44.54
C LYS A 2 -12.47 -33.68 -43.19
N ALA A 3 -11.27 -33.18 -42.90
CA ALA A 3 -10.73 -33.13 -41.55
C ALA A 3 -11.22 -31.82 -40.90
N PRO A 4 -11.75 -31.84 -39.67
CA PRO A 4 -11.82 -30.64 -38.86
C PRO A 4 -10.50 -30.51 -38.07
N LEU A 5 -9.81 -29.39 -38.27
CA LEU A 5 -8.68 -28.96 -37.45
C LEU A 5 -9.19 -28.59 -36.06
N GLU A 6 -8.95 -29.44 -35.07
CA GLU A 6 -9.10 -29.11 -33.66
C GLU A 6 -7.83 -28.36 -33.21
N LEU A 7 -7.87 -27.02 -33.24
CA LEU A 7 -6.80 -26.16 -32.75
C LEU A 7 -6.82 -26.11 -31.21
N PRO A 8 -5.70 -26.36 -30.52
CA PRO A 8 -5.66 -26.41 -29.06
C PRO A 8 -5.72 -24.98 -28.48
N ILE A 9 -6.90 -24.58 -28.01
CA ILE A 9 -7.17 -23.29 -27.35
C ILE A 9 -6.36 -23.12 -26.04
N VAL A 10 -5.75 -24.19 -25.53
CA VAL A 10 -5.02 -24.24 -24.27
C VAL A 10 -3.69 -23.44 -24.30
N SER A 11 -3.12 -23.18 -25.48
CA SER A 11 -1.78 -22.56 -25.58
C SER A 11 -1.75 -21.05 -25.28
N LEU A 12 -2.90 -20.35 -25.30
CA LEU A 12 -2.92 -18.89 -25.20
C LEU A 12 -2.87 -18.32 -23.75
N LEU A 13 -3.12 -19.15 -22.72
CA LEU A 13 -3.11 -18.69 -21.32
C LEU A 13 -1.72 -18.69 -20.65
N ALA A 14 -0.69 -19.23 -21.30
CA ALA A 14 0.66 -19.28 -20.75
C ALA A 14 1.48 -17.98 -20.93
N LEU A 15 0.93 -16.98 -21.64
CA LEU A 15 1.63 -15.72 -21.94
C LEU A 15 1.31 -14.56 -21.00
N PHE A 16 0.62 -14.78 -19.88
CA PHE A 16 0.42 -13.72 -18.90
C PHE A 16 1.63 -13.63 -17.96
N PRO A 17 2.51 -12.61 -18.09
CA PRO A 17 3.56 -12.39 -17.12
C PRO A 17 2.92 -12.15 -15.75
N VAL A 18 3.22 -13.04 -14.80
CA VAL A 18 2.92 -12.81 -13.39
C VAL A 18 3.90 -11.74 -12.93
N PHE A 19 3.50 -10.48 -13.02
CA PHE A 19 4.26 -9.39 -12.43
C PHE A 19 4.24 -9.60 -10.91
N PRO A 20 5.39 -9.84 -10.25
CA PRO A 20 5.43 -9.83 -8.81
C PRO A 20 4.91 -8.47 -8.35
N LEU A 21 4.01 -8.45 -7.37
CA LEU A 21 3.64 -7.23 -6.65
C LEU A 21 4.95 -6.57 -6.21
N ALA A 22 5.32 -5.47 -6.87
CA ALA A 22 6.59 -4.80 -6.65
C ALA A 22 6.65 -4.35 -5.19
N GLN A 23 7.34 -5.12 -4.36
CA GLN A 23 7.72 -4.69 -3.02
C GLN A 23 8.83 -3.67 -3.19
N LEU A 24 8.66 -2.51 -2.58
CA LEU A 24 9.66 -1.45 -2.63
C LEU A 24 10.97 -1.98 -2.01
N ASP A 25 12.04 -2.02 -2.80
CA ASP A 25 13.36 -2.35 -2.27
C ASP A 25 13.94 -1.10 -1.59
N CYS A 26 13.80 -1.04 -0.27
CA CYS A 26 14.29 0.07 0.54
C CYS A 26 15.81 0.27 0.49
N THR A 27 16.58 -0.74 0.07
CA THR A 27 18.04 -0.58 -0.08
C THR A 27 18.41 0.13 -1.38
N LYS A 28 17.49 0.17 -2.35
CA LYS A 28 17.77 0.59 -3.72
C LYS A 28 16.63 1.41 -4.31
N ILE A 29 16.31 2.54 -3.67
CA ILE A 29 15.36 3.51 -4.22
C ILE A 29 16.10 4.45 -5.18
N VAL A 30 15.69 4.48 -6.44
CA VAL A 30 16.31 5.35 -7.46
C VAL A 30 15.42 6.56 -7.68
N VAL A 31 15.93 7.75 -7.34
CA VAL A 31 15.29 9.05 -7.61
C VAL A 31 16.35 9.95 -8.24
N ASP A 32 16.03 10.60 -9.36
CA ASP A 32 16.95 11.48 -10.09
C ASP A 32 18.32 10.84 -10.39
N ALA A 33 18.31 9.58 -10.86
CA ALA A 33 19.50 8.76 -11.13
C ALA A 33 20.42 8.50 -9.92
N LYS A 34 19.99 8.85 -8.71
CA LYS A 34 20.71 8.56 -7.47
C LYS A 34 20.02 7.45 -6.71
N THR A 35 20.82 6.50 -6.24
CA THR A 35 20.36 5.40 -5.39
C THR A 35 20.40 5.85 -3.92
N TRP A 36 19.28 5.66 -3.23
CA TRP A 36 19.10 5.94 -1.82
C TRP A 36 18.80 4.65 -1.07
N ASP A 37 19.53 4.46 0.03
CA ASP A 37 19.24 3.42 1.01
C ASP A 37 18.41 4.03 2.14
N VAL A 38 17.12 3.71 2.17
CA VAL A 38 16.17 4.12 3.21
C VAL A 38 15.86 2.97 4.18
N SER A 39 16.65 1.89 4.16
CA SER A 39 16.44 0.74 5.05
C SER A 39 16.46 1.11 6.53
N LYS A 40 17.17 2.20 6.87
CA LYS A 40 17.19 2.76 8.24
C LYS A 40 15.86 3.39 8.67
N LEU A 41 15.00 3.77 7.72
CA LEU A 41 13.62 4.20 7.94
C LEU A 41 12.63 3.02 7.87
N GLY A 42 13.15 1.79 7.78
CA GLY A 42 12.36 0.59 7.77
C GLY A 42 11.75 0.31 9.15
N GLY A 43 10.52 -0.17 9.14
CA GLY A 43 9.76 -0.49 10.33
C GLY A 43 8.59 0.49 10.58
N PRO A 44 7.68 0.14 11.51
CA PRO A 44 6.49 0.95 11.75
C PRO A 44 6.84 2.22 12.51
N HIS A 45 6.71 3.37 11.85
CA HIS A 45 6.83 4.68 12.45
C HIS A 45 5.45 5.30 12.67
N SER A 46 5.20 5.84 13.87
CA SER A 46 3.92 6.45 14.21
C SER A 46 4.09 7.91 14.59
N VAL A 47 3.27 8.78 14.00
CA VAL A 47 3.21 10.21 14.30
C VAL A 47 1.81 10.55 14.79
N TYR A 48 1.77 11.40 15.81
CA TYR A 48 0.54 11.87 16.42
C TYR A 48 0.27 13.32 16.02
N ASN A 49 -0.97 13.64 15.70
CA ASN A 49 -1.42 14.95 15.31
C ASN A 49 -2.74 15.25 16.02
N VAL A 50 -2.74 16.27 16.86
CA VAL A 50 -3.93 16.78 17.56
C VAL A 50 -4.42 18.01 16.82
N VAL A 51 -5.71 18.04 16.55
CA VAL A 51 -6.38 19.20 15.98
C VAL A 51 -7.53 19.58 16.90
N ASP A 52 -7.47 20.78 17.47
CA ASP A 52 -8.57 21.35 18.24
C ASP A 52 -9.67 21.81 17.30
N HIS A 53 -10.87 21.24 17.45
CA HIS A 53 -12.04 21.57 16.64
C HIS A 53 -13.28 21.76 17.53
N PRO A 54 -13.38 22.91 18.23
CA PRO A 54 -14.40 23.14 19.26
C PRO A 54 -15.81 22.78 18.77
N PRO A 55 -16.60 22.00 19.55
CA PRO A 55 -16.39 21.60 20.95
C PRO A 55 -15.59 20.29 21.15
N SER A 56 -14.89 19.78 20.14
CA SER A 56 -14.20 18.48 20.19
C SER A 56 -12.72 18.56 19.82
N VAL A 57 -11.88 17.78 20.49
CA VAL A 57 -10.49 17.56 20.07
C VAL A 57 -10.42 16.32 19.19
N ILE A 58 -9.74 16.41 18.04
CA ILE A 58 -9.54 15.29 17.11
C ILE A 58 -8.09 14.85 17.14
N ASN A 59 -7.88 13.64 17.64
CA ASN A 59 -6.60 12.99 17.76
C ASN A 59 -6.39 12.07 16.57
N THR A 60 -5.35 12.32 15.78
CA THR A 60 -5.01 11.51 14.61
C THR A 60 -3.66 10.86 14.77
N THR A 61 -3.61 9.54 14.72
CA THR A 61 -2.37 8.76 14.67
C THR A 61 -2.17 8.23 13.25
N TYR A 62 -1.02 8.54 12.68
CA TYR A 62 -0.58 7.98 11.40
C TYR A 62 0.52 6.97 11.68
N THR A 63 0.37 5.75 11.19
CA THR A 63 1.43 4.74 11.23
C THR A 63 1.78 4.33 9.81
N LEU A 64 3.06 4.34 9.48
CA LEU A 64 3.58 4.00 8.16
C LEU A 64 4.82 3.13 8.30
N ASP A 65 4.96 2.17 7.40
CA ASP A 65 6.18 1.41 7.15
C ASP A 65 6.40 1.42 5.64
N LEU A 66 7.54 1.95 5.20
CA LEU A 66 7.85 2.11 3.78
C LEU A 66 8.34 0.81 3.14
N CYS A 67 8.93 -0.07 3.94
CA CYS A 67 9.66 -1.23 3.46
C CYS A 67 8.83 -2.50 3.54
N LYS A 68 7.91 -2.56 4.50
CA LYS A 68 7.09 -3.75 4.73
C LYS A 68 5.62 -3.37 4.93
N PRO A 69 4.69 -4.22 4.48
CA PRO A 69 3.29 -4.03 4.83
C PRO A 69 3.12 -4.18 6.34
N LEU A 70 2.33 -3.28 6.92
CA LEU A 70 1.95 -3.30 8.33
C LEU A 70 1.20 -4.60 8.66
N PRO A 71 1.31 -5.09 9.91
CA PRO A 71 0.59 -6.27 10.35
C PRO A 71 -0.92 -6.09 10.18
N LYS A 72 -1.59 -7.16 9.74
CA LYS A 72 -3.03 -7.20 9.57
C LYS A 72 -3.68 -6.85 10.92
N ASN A 73 -4.66 -5.98 10.87
CA ASN A 73 -5.51 -5.67 12.01
C ASN A 73 -6.97 -5.69 11.56
N SER A 74 -7.90 -5.66 12.51
CA SER A 74 -9.33 -5.67 12.22
C SER A 74 -9.81 -4.50 11.35
N GLN A 75 -8.99 -3.46 11.19
CA GLN A 75 -9.35 -2.19 10.55
C GLN A 75 -8.62 -1.96 9.21
N CYS A 76 -7.61 -2.77 8.88
CA CYS A 76 -6.78 -2.61 7.69
C CYS A 76 -6.48 -4.00 7.08
N PRO A 77 -6.73 -4.18 5.77
CA PRO A 77 -6.43 -5.42 5.09
C PRO A 77 -4.91 -5.66 5.02
N SER A 78 -4.51 -6.91 4.83
CA SER A 78 -3.11 -7.27 4.54
C SER A 78 -2.60 -6.50 3.32
N GLY A 79 -1.31 -6.12 3.32
CA GLY A 79 -0.71 -5.32 2.25
C GLY A 79 -0.94 -3.81 2.39
N THR A 80 -1.24 -3.32 3.60
CA THR A 80 -1.35 -1.89 3.91
C THR A 80 0.01 -1.37 4.38
N TYR A 81 0.56 -0.36 3.72
CA TYR A 81 1.85 0.25 4.10
C TYR A 81 1.65 1.46 5.03
N GLY A 82 0.45 2.05 5.05
CA GLY A 82 0.12 3.16 5.92
C GLY A 82 -1.32 3.11 6.43
N ARG A 83 -1.53 3.47 7.70
CA ARG A 83 -2.84 3.56 8.31
C ARG A 83 -3.03 4.87 9.07
N ARG A 84 -4.26 5.36 9.04
CA ARG A 84 -4.70 6.55 9.79
C ARG A 84 -5.78 6.15 10.78
N LEU A 85 -5.54 6.41 12.05
CA LEU A 85 -6.51 6.28 13.14
C LEU A 85 -6.92 7.67 13.59
N ARG A 86 -8.22 7.95 13.64
CA ARG A 86 -8.77 9.19 14.16
C ARG A 86 -9.68 8.90 15.32
N SER A 87 -9.48 9.59 16.43
CA SER A 87 -10.26 9.51 17.65
C SER A 87 -10.72 10.90 18.07
N ASP A 88 -11.96 11.02 18.52
CA ASP A 88 -12.43 12.22 19.22
C ASP A 88 -11.92 12.22 20.67
N ASP A 89 -12.08 13.35 21.38
CA ASP A 89 -11.74 13.56 22.80
C ASP A 89 -12.36 12.50 23.74
N LYS A 90 -13.54 11.98 23.38
CA LYS A 90 -14.21 10.86 24.08
C LYS A 90 -13.61 9.48 23.78
N GLY A 91 -12.47 9.39 23.08
CA GLY A 91 -11.88 8.12 22.65
C GLY A 91 -12.63 7.40 21.51
N THR A 92 -13.60 8.06 20.88
CA THR A 92 -14.45 7.44 19.85
C THR A 92 -13.78 7.52 18.47
N LEU A 93 -13.57 6.37 17.83
CA LEU A 93 -12.89 6.29 16.52
C LEU A 93 -13.79 6.75 15.36
N LYS A 94 -13.54 7.94 14.79
CA LYS A 94 -14.25 8.49 13.62
C LYS A 94 -13.32 8.62 12.41
N ASN A 95 -13.67 8.00 11.28
CA ASN A 95 -12.99 8.09 9.97
C ASN A 95 -11.68 7.29 9.82
N ARG A 96 -11.87 6.03 9.42
CA ARG A 96 -10.88 4.97 9.22
C ARG A 96 -10.52 4.89 7.73
N LYS A 97 -9.29 5.23 7.34
CA LYS A 97 -8.82 5.01 5.96
C LYS A 97 -7.48 4.27 6.00
N ALA A 98 -7.39 3.19 5.22
CA ALA A 98 -6.18 2.42 4.99
C ALA A 98 -5.58 2.83 3.64
N PHE A 99 -4.26 2.97 3.58
CA PHE A 99 -3.53 3.15 2.34
C PHE A 99 -3.07 1.76 1.84
N SER A 100 -3.89 1.18 0.95
CA SER A 100 -3.70 -0.17 0.39
C SER A 100 -2.68 -0.16 -0.75
N SER A 101 -2.02 -1.30 -1.01
CA SER A 101 -1.12 -1.46 -2.17
C SER A 101 -1.77 -1.09 -3.52
N ARG A 102 -3.10 -1.23 -3.69
CA ARG A 102 -3.80 -0.78 -4.92
C ARG A 102 -3.75 0.74 -5.11
N ALA A 103 -3.67 1.51 -4.03
CA ALA A 103 -3.51 2.96 -4.11
C ALA A 103 -2.07 3.34 -4.49
N MET A 104 -1.08 2.58 -4.02
CA MET A 104 0.30 2.72 -4.47
C MET A 104 0.45 2.36 -5.95
N GLU A 105 -0.15 1.26 -6.40
CA GLU A 105 -0.11 0.83 -7.82
C GLU A 105 -0.69 1.90 -8.77
N LYS A 106 -1.74 2.62 -8.35
CA LYS A 106 -2.27 3.78 -9.11
C LYS A 106 -1.31 4.96 -9.13
N LEU A 107 -0.54 5.21 -8.07
CA LEU A 107 0.44 6.29 -8.04
C LEU A 107 1.66 5.96 -8.89
N THR A 108 2.15 4.72 -8.89
CA THR A 108 3.24 4.29 -9.77
C THR A 108 2.84 4.31 -11.25
N ARG A 109 1.59 3.97 -11.58
CA ARG A 109 1.06 4.12 -12.96
C ARG A 109 0.79 5.55 -13.41
N SER A 110 0.77 6.51 -12.49
CA SER A 110 0.56 7.93 -12.81
C SER A 110 1.88 8.71 -12.89
N MET A 111 3.00 8.11 -12.48
CA MET A 111 4.35 8.68 -12.59
C MET A 111 5.11 8.18 -13.83
N TYR A 112 4.49 7.29 -14.62
CA TYR A 112 4.86 6.93 -15.99
C TYR A 112 3.75 7.40 -16.93
#